data_AF-A0A7V5K385-F1
#
_entry.id   AF-A0A7V5K385-F1
#
_cell.length_a   1.000
_cell.length_b   1.000
_cell.length_c   1.000
_cell.angle_alpha   90.00
_cell.angle_beta   90.00
_cell.angle_gamma   90.00
#
_symmetry.space_group_name_H-M   'P 1'
#
loop_
_entity.id
_entity.type
_entity.pdbx_description
1 polymer ?
#
loop_
_entity_poly.entity_id
_entity_poly.type
_entity_poly.pdbx_seq_one_letter_code
_entity_poly.pdbx_strand_id
1 'polypeptide(L)'
;MSDIRLEIDGREVLAEEGMTLLQAAHQEGISIPTLCHHPGLEPYGACRICTVEIESRGRARLVAACLYPVERDLVVKTRSPKIDMIRKTILELLLAHAPQSPALVELGQQYGADPERFEKEASFCILCGLCVRYCSEIKKLNAVGFIDRGTRREITFIPEIASKVCWDCKECFSLCPTSALQAAFVLIEAMASSGKPTGSRGLAQMNHKGEADRS
;
A
#
# COMPACT_ATOMS: atom_id res chain seq x y z
N MET A 1 8.85 -5.22 30.16
CA MET A 1 9.38 -5.16 28.78
C MET A 1 10.65 -4.34 28.83
N SER A 2 11.66 -4.69 28.03
CA SER A 2 12.94 -3.98 28.02
C SER A 2 12.80 -2.74 27.16
N ASP A 3 12.92 -1.54 27.76
CA ASP A 3 12.95 -0.30 26.98
C ASP A 3 14.30 -0.19 26.27
N ILE A 4 14.25 0.17 24.99
CA ILE A 4 15.39 0.40 24.12
C ILE A 4 15.43 1.89 23.83
N ARG A 5 16.55 2.53 24.19
CA ARG A 5 16.83 3.93 23.88
C ARG A 5 17.56 4.04 22.55
N LEU A 6 17.05 4.91 21.69
CA LEU A 6 17.65 5.29 20.41
C LEU A 6 17.44 6.78 20.16
N GLU A 7 18.12 7.32 19.15
CA GLU A 7 17.96 8.70 18.71
C GLU A 7 17.38 8.73 17.29
N ILE A 8 16.37 9.55 17.05
CA ILE A 8 15.82 9.79 15.71
C ILE A 8 15.80 11.31 15.45
N ASP A 9 16.53 11.75 14.44
CA ASP A 9 16.68 13.17 14.05
C ASP A 9 17.04 14.09 15.25
N GLY A 10 17.96 13.65 16.11
CA GLY A 10 18.40 14.40 17.30
C GLY A 10 17.44 14.31 18.50
N ARG A 11 16.36 13.53 18.41
CA ARG A 11 15.40 13.32 19.51
C ARG A 11 15.65 11.97 20.16
N GLU A 12 15.72 11.93 21.49
CA GLU A 12 15.76 10.68 22.24
C GLU A 12 14.38 10.01 22.18
N VAL A 13 14.35 8.74 21.76
CA VAL A 13 13.15 7.93 21.60
C VAL A 13 13.26 6.70 22.49
N LEU A 14 12.19 6.41 23.21
CA LEU A 14 12.02 5.18 23.98
C LEU A 14 11.14 4.23 23.19
N ALA A 15 11.67 3.06 22.82
CA ALA A 15 10.95 2.05 22.08
C ALA A 15 10.93 0.71 22.83
N GLU A 16 9.89 -0.07 22.60
CA GLU A 16 9.80 -1.42 23.15
C GLU A 16 10.58 -2.42 22.30
N GLU A 17 11.14 -3.44 22.96
CA GLU A 17 11.77 -4.56 22.29
C GLU A 17 10.80 -5.24 21.29
N GLY A 18 11.26 -5.44 20.06
CA GLY A 18 10.48 -6.00 18.96
C GLY A 18 9.84 -4.97 18.03
N MET A 19 9.84 -3.67 18.39
CA MET A 19 9.40 -2.62 17.49
C MET A 19 10.37 -2.42 16.33
N THR A 20 9.83 -1.96 15.21
CA THR A 20 10.59 -1.46 14.07
C THR A 20 10.89 0.04 14.21
N LEU A 21 11.88 0.56 13.49
CA LEU A 21 12.18 2.00 13.47
C LEU A 21 10.97 2.83 13.03
N LEU A 22 10.16 2.32 12.09
CA LEU A 22 8.94 2.99 11.65
C LEU A 22 7.92 3.12 12.79
N GLN A 23 7.73 2.06 13.57
CA GLN A 23 6.79 2.07 14.70
C GLN A 23 7.26 3.04 15.79
N ALA A 24 8.54 2.98 16.16
CA ALA A 24 9.14 3.89 17.14
C ALA A 24 9.03 5.37 16.68
N ALA A 25 9.33 5.65 15.41
CA ALA A 25 9.18 7.00 14.86
C ALA A 25 7.74 7.50 14.92
N HIS A 26 6.76 6.67 14.54
CA HIS A 26 5.35 7.05 14.56
C HIS A 26 4.81 7.33 15.97
N GLN A 27 5.26 6.59 16.99
CA GLN A 27 4.87 6.84 18.38
C GLN A 27 5.28 8.23 18.86
N GLU A 28 6.44 8.71 18.41
CA GLU A 28 6.98 10.04 18.73
C GLU A 28 6.55 11.13 17.74
N GLY A 29 5.61 10.83 16.84
CA GLY A 29 5.12 11.78 15.83
C GLY A 29 6.16 12.15 14.76
N ILE A 30 7.22 11.36 14.60
CA ILE A 30 8.23 11.54 13.55
C ILE A 30 7.73 10.87 12.27
N SER A 31 7.57 11.66 11.21
CA SER A 31 7.01 11.19 9.94
C SER A 31 8.06 10.48 9.09
N ILE A 32 7.80 9.20 8.78
CA ILE A 32 8.54 8.42 7.77
C ILE A 32 7.51 7.97 6.72
N PRO A 33 7.66 8.35 5.44
CA PRO A 33 6.67 8.01 4.42
C PRO A 33 6.62 6.50 4.18
N THR A 34 5.42 6.00 3.87
CA THR A 34 5.20 4.60 3.48
C THR A 34 4.14 4.51 2.40
N LEU A 35 4.24 3.50 1.53
CA LEU A 35 3.22 3.17 0.52
C LEU A 35 2.74 1.71 0.60
N CYS A 36 3.52 0.83 1.25
CA CYS A 36 3.22 -0.59 1.36
C CYS A 36 3.07 -1.06 2.82
N HIS A 37 2.92 -0.12 3.76
CA HIS A 37 2.77 -0.41 5.19
C HIS A 37 1.29 -0.31 5.58
N HIS A 38 0.84 -1.19 6.45
CA HIS A 38 -0.46 -1.14 7.09
C HIS A 38 -0.31 -1.71 8.51
N PRO A 39 -0.82 -1.04 9.57
CA PRO A 39 -0.58 -1.47 10.96
C PRO A 39 -1.05 -2.89 11.29
N GLY A 40 -2.09 -3.38 10.61
CA GLY A 40 -2.61 -4.74 10.78
C GLY A 40 -1.92 -5.82 9.93
N LEU A 41 -0.90 -5.48 9.15
CA LEU A 41 -0.18 -6.44 8.31
C LEU A 41 1.25 -6.59 8.80
N GLU A 42 1.85 -7.75 8.53
CA GLU A 42 3.28 -7.96 8.79
C GLU A 42 4.16 -6.92 8.04
N PRO A 43 5.40 -6.68 8.45
CA PRO A 43 6.33 -5.87 7.68
C PRO A 43 6.67 -6.48 6.30
N TYR A 44 6.70 -5.67 5.23
CA TYR A 44 6.99 -6.15 3.85
C TYR A 44 8.13 -5.43 3.15
N GLY A 45 8.19 -4.10 3.24
CA GLY A 45 9.32 -3.32 2.73
C GLY A 45 9.48 -3.27 1.21
N ALA A 46 8.43 -3.54 0.42
CA ALA A 46 8.50 -3.50 -1.04
C ALA A 46 8.68 -2.10 -1.64
N CYS A 47 7.97 -1.09 -1.13
CA CYS A 47 8.00 0.25 -1.76
C CYS A 47 9.30 1.04 -1.50
N ARG A 48 10.09 0.64 -0.50
CA ARG A 48 11.36 1.29 -0.09
C ARG A 48 11.32 2.79 0.24
N ILE A 49 10.17 3.45 0.19
CA ILE A 49 10.08 4.89 0.48
C ILE A 49 10.44 5.23 1.95
N CYS A 50 10.24 4.28 2.87
CA CYS A 50 10.65 4.36 4.27
C CYS A 50 12.16 4.21 4.51
N THR A 51 12.99 4.37 3.48
CA THR A 51 14.45 4.28 3.63
C THR A 51 14.94 5.40 4.55
N VAL A 52 15.76 5.02 5.53
CA VAL A 52 16.41 5.91 6.50
C VAL A 52 17.89 5.57 6.59
N GLU A 53 18.70 6.50 7.07
CA GLU A 53 20.09 6.25 7.39
C GLU A 53 20.21 5.96 8.88
N ILE A 54 20.90 4.88 9.22
CA ILE A 54 21.22 4.54 10.60
C ILE A 54 22.73 4.54 10.78
N GLU A 55 23.15 4.95 11.96
CA GLU A 55 24.54 4.97 12.37
C GLU A 55 24.69 4.16 13.66
N SER A 56 25.60 3.19 13.63
CA SER A 56 25.97 2.39 14.80
C SER A 56 27.48 2.22 14.82
N ARG A 57 28.11 2.48 15.98
CA ARG A 57 29.57 2.35 16.17
C ARG A 57 30.39 3.08 15.10
N GLY A 58 29.94 4.27 14.68
CA GLY A 58 30.59 5.11 13.67
C GLY A 58 30.46 4.61 12.22
N ARG A 59 29.59 3.63 11.95
CA ARG A 59 29.30 3.16 10.58
C ARG A 59 27.87 3.50 10.20
N ALA A 60 27.73 4.29 9.13
CA ALA A 60 26.44 4.63 8.55
C ALA A 60 26.01 3.60 7.50
N ARG A 61 24.72 3.22 7.50
CA ARG A 61 24.11 2.37 6.47
C ARG A 61 22.66 2.75 6.23
N LEU A 62 22.15 2.43 5.04
CA LEU A 62 20.75 2.65 4.67
C LEU A 62 19.93 1.41 4.96
N VAL A 63 18.76 1.60 5.58
CA VAL A 63 17.84 0.51 5.92
C VAL A 63 16.40 0.93 5.66
N ALA A 64 15.51 -0.04 5.49
CA ALA A 64 14.07 0.21 5.45
C ALA A 64 13.52 0.28 6.87
N ALA A 65 13.04 1.45 7.30
CA ALA A 65 12.55 1.65 8.66
C ALA A 65 11.41 0.69 9.04
N CYS A 66 10.58 0.30 8.07
CA CYS A 66 9.47 -0.63 8.31
C CYS A 66 9.90 -2.08 8.62
N LEU A 67 11.14 -2.47 8.31
CA LEU A 67 11.65 -3.84 8.54
C LEU A 67 12.70 -3.89 9.65
N TYR A 68 13.39 -2.77 9.88
CA TYR A 68 14.56 -2.76 10.74
C TYR A 68 14.14 -2.67 12.23
N PRO A 69 14.56 -3.62 13.09
CA PRO A 69 14.22 -3.59 14.50
C PRO A 69 14.96 -2.47 15.24
N VAL A 70 14.37 -1.94 16.31
CA VAL A 70 15.05 -0.97 17.17
C VAL A 70 16.26 -1.61 17.86
N GLU A 71 17.35 -0.85 18.00
CA GLU A 71 18.58 -1.26 18.68
C GLU A 71 19.02 -0.16 19.65
N ARG A 72 19.72 -0.53 20.73
CA ARG A 72 20.24 0.43 21.70
C ARG A 72 21.31 1.31 21.07
N ASP A 73 21.30 2.58 21.45
CA ASP A 73 22.28 3.60 21.06
C ASP A 73 22.36 3.79 19.53
N LEU A 74 21.28 3.45 18.82
CA LEU A 74 21.16 3.64 17.39
C LEU A 74 20.83 5.10 17.10
N VAL A 75 21.55 5.72 16.17
CA VAL A 75 21.23 7.06 15.67
C VAL A 75 20.60 6.95 14.30
N VAL A 76 19.39 7.48 14.15
CA VAL A 76 18.59 7.40 12.92
C VAL A 76 18.41 8.80 12.35
N LYS A 77 18.70 8.95 11.06
CA LYS A 77 18.38 10.15 10.28
C LYS A 77 17.27 9.79 9.30
N THR A 78 16.12 10.45 9.42
CA THR A 78 14.97 10.21 8.54
C THR A 78 14.99 11.09 7.30
N ARG A 79 15.75 12.20 7.34
CA ARG A 79 15.95 13.16 6.26
C ARG A 79 17.44 13.53 6.15
N SER A 80 17.94 13.57 4.92
CA SER A 80 19.25 14.09 4.55
C SER A 80 19.28 14.29 3.03
N PRO A 81 20.21 15.06 2.46
CA PRO A 81 20.31 15.20 1.00
C PRO A 81 20.40 13.85 0.26
N LYS A 82 21.06 12.87 0.89
CA LYS A 82 21.18 11.50 0.38
C LYS A 82 19.87 10.73 0.45
N ILE A 83 19.14 10.80 1.57
CA ILE A 83 17.84 10.11 1.73
C ILE A 83 16.80 10.72 0.80
N ASP A 84 16.75 12.04 0.70
CA ASP A 84 15.79 12.75 -0.14
C ASP A 84 16.04 12.43 -1.63
N MET A 85 17.30 12.33 -2.07
CA MET A 85 17.65 11.89 -3.42
C MET A 85 17.20 10.45 -3.72
N ILE A 86 17.34 9.54 -2.75
CA ILE A 86 16.89 8.15 -2.89
C ILE A 86 15.38 8.08 -2.98
N ARG A 87 14.66 8.76 -2.07
CA ARG A 87 13.19 8.81 -2.09
C ARG A 87 12.67 9.44 -3.38
N LYS A 88 13.30 10.52 -3.84
CA LYS A 88 13.04 11.14 -5.15
C LYS A 88 13.14 10.11 -6.27
N THR A 89 14.27 9.42 -6.38
CA THR A 89 14.49 8.42 -7.45
C THR A 89 13.49 7.27 -7.39
N ILE A 90 13.15 6.80 -6.18
CA ILE A 90 12.10 5.79 -5.99
C ILE A 90 10.76 6.32 -6.49
N LEU A 91 10.38 7.54 -6.11
CA LEU A 91 9.10 8.13 -6.52
C LEU A 91 9.01 8.31 -8.03
N GLU A 92 10.09 8.72 -8.70
CA GLU A 92 10.13 8.84 -10.15
C GLU A 92 9.91 7.48 -10.84
N LEU A 93 10.50 6.40 -10.31
CA LEU A 93 10.22 5.04 -10.79
C LEU A 93 8.76 4.62 -10.53
N LEU A 94 8.22 4.93 -9.36
CA LEU A 94 6.83 4.59 -9.02
C LEU A 94 5.82 5.39 -9.85
N LEU A 95 6.13 6.65 -10.16
CA LEU A 95 5.31 7.53 -10.99
C LEU A 95 5.31 7.08 -12.46
N ALA A 96 6.38 6.44 -12.94
CA ALA A 96 6.36 5.80 -14.26
C ALA A 96 5.29 4.70 -14.37
N HIS A 97 4.99 3.98 -13.28
CA HIS A 97 3.88 3.03 -13.21
C HIS A 97 2.53 3.70 -13.04
N ALA A 98 2.40 4.59 -12.05
CA ALA A 98 1.11 5.16 -11.65
C ALA A 98 1.17 6.69 -11.55
N PRO A 99 1.28 7.41 -12.69
CA PRO A 99 1.55 8.86 -12.70
C PRO A 99 0.41 9.69 -12.12
N GLN A 100 -0.81 9.15 -12.07
CA GLN A 100 -2.00 9.84 -11.58
C GLN A 100 -2.40 9.42 -10.16
N SER A 101 -1.61 8.57 -9.49
CA SER A 101 -1.89 8.18 -8.11
C SER A 101 -1.73 9.39 -7.18
N PRO A 102 -2.78 9.82 -6.44
CA PRO A 102 -2.68 10.98 -5.55
C PRO A 102 -1.58 10.83 -4.50
N ALA A 103 -1.44 9.63 -3.92
CA ALA A 103 -0.41 9.34 -2.93
C ALA A 103 1.03 9.48 -3.49
N LEU A 104 1.24 9.07 -4.75
CA LEU A 104 2.53 9.24 -5.41
C LEU A 104 2.80 10.67 -5.84
N VAL A 105 1.77 11.38 -6.31
CA VAL A 105 1.89 12.80 -6.71
C VAL A 105 2.23 13.68 -5.50
N GLU A 106 1.54 13.48 -4.37
CA GLU A 106 1.79 14.22 -3.13
C GLU A 106 3.23 14.02 -2.64
N LEU A 107 3.67 12.77 -2.53
CA LEU A 107 5.06 12.46 -2.16
C LEU A 107 6.04 12.97 -3.22
N GLY A 108 5.71 12.85 -4.50
CA GLY A 108 6.53 13.35 -5.60
C GLY A 108 6.79 14.84 -5.48
N GLN A 109 5.75 15.63 -5.18
CA GLN A 109 5.87 17.06 -4.90
C GLN A 109 6.74 17.33 -3.67
N GLN A 110 6.53 16.58 -2.58
CA GLN A 110 7.31 16.72 -1.35
C GLN A 110 8.82 16.53 -1.55
N TYR A 111 9.22 15.58 -2.40
CA TYR A 111 10.63 15.24 -2.64
C TYR A 111 11.19 15.81 -3.96
N GLY A 112 10.39 16.60 -4.70
CA GLY A 112 10.80 17.19 -5.98
C GLY A 112 11.10 16.15 -7.06
N ALA A 113 10.31 15.08 -7.13
CA ALA A 113 10.38 14.05 -8.15
C ALA A 113 9.92 14.58 -9.52
N ASP A 114 10.65 14.22 -10.57
CA ASP A 114 10.28 14.48 -11.95
C ASP A 114 9.49 13.28 -12.53
N PRO A 115 8.18 13.40 -12.74
CA PRO A 115 7.35 12.29 -13.25
C PRO A 115 7.71 11.87 -14.69
N GLU A 116 8.47 12.69 -15.43
CA GLU A 116 8.89 12.38 -16.80
C GLU A 116 10.33 11.86 -16.88
N ARG A 117 11.00 11.65 -15.74
CA ARG A 117 12.39 11.13 -15.70
C ARG A 117 12.52 9.74 -16.32
N PHE A 118 11.49 8.91 -16.20
CA PHE A 118 11.46 7.53 -16.71
C PHE A 118 10.29 7.33 -17.67
N GLU A 119 10.44 6.41 -18.62
CA GLU A 119 9.38 6.03 -19.54
C GLU A 119 8.20 5.42 -18.78
N LYS A 120 6.98 5.79 -19.20
CA LYS A 120 5.75 5.33 -18.56
C LYS A 120 5.52 3.85 -18.87
N GLU A 121 5.17 3.11 -17.83
CA GLU A 121 4.85 1.69 -17.91
C GLU A 121 3.36 1.50 -18.19
N ALA A 122 3.01 0.40 -18.86
CA ALA A 122 1.61 0.07 -19.15
C ALA A 122 0.84 -0.48 -17.92
N SER A 123 1.48 -0.50 -16.75
CA SER A 123 0.92 -1.05 -15.51
C SER A 123 0.81 0.01 -14.43
N PHE A 124 -0.42 0.20 -13.93
CA PHE A 124 -0.72 1.10 -12.81
C PHE A 124 -0.37 0.51 -11.42
N CYS A 125 0.09 -0.74 -11.36
CA CYS A 125 0.38 -1.40 -10.08
C CYS A 125 1.84 -1.18 -9.67
N ILE A 126 2.07 -0.56 -8.51
CA ILE A 126 3.41 -0.41 -7.92
C ILE A 126 3.87 -1.62 -7.09
N LEU A 127 3.15 -2.75 -7.18
CA LEU A 127 3.48 -4.01 -6.49
C LEU A 127 3.69 -3.87 -4.96
N CYS A 128 2.97 -2.93 -4.33
CA CYS A 128 3.04 -2.71 -2.88
C CYS A 128 2.55 -3.92 -2.06
N GLY A 129 1.75 -4.81 -2.67
CA GLY A 129 1.29 -6.05 -2.06
C GLY A 129 0.22 -5.90 -0.99
N LEU A 130 -0.23 -4.68 -0.66
CA LEU A 130 -1.26 -4.45 0.37
C LEU A 130 -2.53 -5.27 0.12
N CYS A 131 -2.98 -5.36 -1.13
CA CYS A 131 -4.18 -6.11 -1.50
C CYS A 131 -4.03 -7.62 -1.31
N VAL A 132 -2.93 -8.19 -1.81
CA VAL A 132 -2.59 -9.61 -1.69
C VAL A 132 -2.47 -9.99 -0.22
N ARG A 133 -1.68 -9.20 0.52
CA ARG A 133 -1.37 -9.45 1.94
C ARG A 133 -2.59 -9.27 2.83
N TYR A 134 -3.41 -8.25 2.59
CA TYR A 134 -4.66 -8.11 3.33
C TYR A 134 -5.61 -9.29 3.07
N CYS A 135 -5.69 -9.75 1.83
CA CYS A 135 -6.53 -10.89 1.48
C CYS A 135 -6.05 -12.21 2.14
N SER A 136 -4.74 -12.44 2.22
CA SER A 136 -4.16 -13.66 2.78
C SER A 136 -3.96 -13.62 4.29
N GLU A 137 -3.51 -12.49 4.85
CA GLU A 137 -3.13 -12.34 6.26
C GLU A 137 -4.34 -11.99 7.13
N ILE A 138 -5.20 -11.07 6.69
CA ILE A 138 -6.38 -10.62 7.47
C ILE A 138 -7.61 -11.45 7.12
N LYS A 139 -7.95 -11.54 5.84
CA LYS A 139 -9.19 -12.21 5.42
C LYS A 139 -9.08 -13.72 5.33
N LYS A 140 -7.85 -14.25 5.22
CA LYS A 140 -7.58 -15.69 5.03
C LYS A 140 -8.31 -16.29 3.82
N LEU A 141 -8.66 -15.46 2.82
CA LEU A 141 -9.41 -15.88 1.64
C LEU A 141 -8.48 -16.30 0.50
N ASN A 142 -7.31 -15.68 0.39
CA ASN A 142 -6.35 -15.90 -0.70
C ASN A 142 -7.00 -15.74 -2.10
N ALA A 143 -7.93 -14.80 -2.24
CA ALA A 143 -8.60 -14.50 -3.51
C ALA A 143 -7.77 -13.61 -4.43
N VAL A 144 -6.76 -12.91 -3.90
CA VAL A 144 -5.85 -12.04 -4.63
C VAL A 144 -4.42 -12.51 -4.39
N GLY A 145 -3.64 -12.66 -5.46
CA GLY A 145 -2.28 -13.18 -5.42
C GLY A 145 -1.33 -12.43 -6.33
N PHE A 146 -0.05 -12.81 -6.26
CA PHE A 146 0.96 -12.41 -7.27
C PHE A 146 1.20 -13.57 -8.22
N ILE A 147 1.32 -13.25 -9.51
CA ILE A 147 1.79 -14.17 -10.56
C ILE A 147 3.08 -13.63 -11.17
N ASP A 148 3.78 -14.51 -11.89
CA ASP A 148 5.06 -14.20 -12.54
C ASP A 148 6.15 -13.72 -11.57
N ARG A 149 7.27 -13.23 -12.13
CA ARG A 149 8.48 -12.83 -11.39
C ARG A 149 9.17 -11.66 -12.07
N GLY A 150 9.99 -10.95 -11.29
CA GLY A 150 10.76 -9.82 -11.79
C GLY A 150 9.85 -8.70 -12.29
N THR A 151 10.18 -8.13 -13.45
CA THR A 151 9.44 -7.02 -14.08
C THR A 151 8.07 -7.41 -14.62
N ARG A 152 7.82 -8.71 -14.84
CA ARG A 152 6.50 -9.22 -15.29
C ARG A 152 5.56 -9.55 -14.13
N ARG A 153 5.98 -9.32 -12.89
CA ARG A 153 5.18 -9.69 -11.72
C ARG A 153 3.94 -8.81 -11.67
N GLU A 154 2.78 -9.43 -11.52
CA GLU A 154 1.49 -8.73 -11.50
C GLU A 154 0.59 -9.28 -10.40
N ILE A 155 -0.41 -8.49 -10.01
CA ILE A 155 -1.50 -8.99 -9.16
C ILE A 155 -2.52 -9.72 -10.03
N THR A 156 -3.17 -10.73 -9.45
CA THR A 156 -4.29 -11.41 -10.09
C THR A 156 -5.38 -11.71 -9.07
N PHE A 157 -6.62 -11.81 -9.51
CA PHE A 157 -7.68 -12.43 -8.72
C PHE A 157 -7.83 -13.88 -9.16
N ILE A 158 -7.80 -14.80 -8.20
CA ILE A 158 -7.98 -16.22 -8.44
C ILE A 158 -9.46 -16.45 -8.76
N PRO A 159 -9.84 -16.76 -10.02
CA PRO A 159 -11.22 -16.68 -10.47
C PRO A 159 -12.19 -17.53 -9.64
N GLU A 160 -11.79 -18.74 -9.26
CA GLU A 160 -12.60 -19.71 -8.53
C GLU A 160 -12.99 -19.24 -7.11
N ILE A 161 -12.15 -18.40 -6.51
CA ILE A 161 -12.33 -17.85 -5.16
C ILE A 161 -12.93 -16.45 -5.25
N ALA A 162 -12.31 -15.57 -6.04
CA ALA A 162 -12.70 -14.17 -6.17
C ALA A 162 -14.14 -14.02 -6.65
N SER A 163 -14.59 -14.90 -7.56
CA SER A 163 -15.98 -14.92 -8.04
C SER A 163 -17.02 -15.31 -6.97
N LYS A 164 -16.59 -15.71 -5.78
CA LYS A 164 -17.53 -16.07 -4.70
C LYS A 164 -17.49 -15.07 -3.56
N VAL A 165 -16.36 -14.39 -3.37
CA VAL A 165 -16.11 -13.63 -2.15
C VAL A 165 -15.80 -12.15 -2.38
N CYS A 166 -15.19 -11.79 -3.51
CA CYS A 166 -14.69 -10.43 -3.70
C CYS A 166 -15.81 -9.43 -4.00
N TRP A 167 -16.96 -9.87 -4.54
CA TRP A 167 -18.11 -9.01 -4.79
C TRP A 167 -18.68 -8.38 -3.52
N ASP A 168 -18.69 -9.12 -2.42
CA ASP A 168 -19.24 -8.65 -1.14
C ASP A 168 -18.14 -8.08 -0.22
N CYS A 169 -16.92 -8.61 -0.29
CA CYS A 169 -15.83 -8.23 0.61
C CYS A 169 -15.26 -6.84 0.29
N LYS A 170 -14.52 -6.67 -0.82
CA LYS A 170 -13.89 -5.40 -1.28
C LYS A 170 -13.02 -4.63 -0.26
N GLU A 171 -12.76 -5.16 0.92
CA GLU A 171 -12.12 -4.41 2.02
C GLU A 171 -10.68 -3.98 1.75
N CYS A 172 -9.96 -4.65 0.85
CA CYS A 172 -8.61 -4.23 0.45
C CYS A 172 -8.58 -3.11 -0.61
N PHE A 173 -9.72 -2.65 -1.12
CA PHE A 173 -9.77 -1.65 -2.20
C PHE A 173 -9.23 -0.29 -1.76
N SER A 174 -9.63 0.18 -0.57
CA SER A 174 -9.13 1.43 0.00
C SER A 174 -7.64 1.40 0.32
N LEU A 175 -7.03 0.21 0.39
CA LEU A 175 -5.60 0.06 0.65
C LEU A 175 -4.74 0.23 -0.60
N CYS A 176 -5.31 0.17 -1.80
CA CYS A 176 -4.54 0.28 -3.04
C CYS A 176 -4.18 1.75 -3.31
N PRO A 177 -2.90 2.15 -3.26
CA PRO A 177 -2.51 3.56 -3.41
C PRO A 177 -2.67 4.07 -4.84
N THR A 178 -2.83 3.19 -5.83
CA THR A 178 -2.87 3.53 -7.26
C THR A 178 -4.18 3.17 -7.94
N SER A 179 -5.15 2.64 -7.20
CA SER A 179 -6.41 2.10 -7.74
C SER A 179 -6.26 0.96 -8.76
N ALA A 180 -5.06 0.40 -8.93
CA ALA A 180 -4.80 -0.69 -9.86
C ALA A 180 -5.59 -1.97 -9.50
N LEU A 181 -5.82 -2.22 -8.21
CA LEU A 181 -6.64 -3.34 -7.76
C LEU A 181 -8.09 -3.22 -8.24
N GLN A 182 -8.67 -2.03 -8.15
CA GLN A 182 -10.03 -1.72 -8.57
C GLN A 182 -10.18 -1.90 -10.08
N ALA A 183 -9.21 -1.40 -10.86
CA ALA A 183 -9.17 -1.60 -12.31
C ALA A 183 -9.12 -3.09 -12.68
N ALA A 184 -8.24 -3.85 -12.02
CA ALA A 184 -8.12 -5.30 -12.23
C ALA A 184 -9.41 -6.05 -11.84
N PHE A 185 -10.09 -5.64 -10.76
CA PHE A 185 -11.36 -6.24 -10.34
C PHE A 185 -12.46 -6.06 -11.40
N VAL A 186 -12.62 -4.84 -11.91
CA VAL A 186 -13.65 -4.53 -12.94
C VAL A 186 -13.41 -5.34 -14.21
N LEU A 187 -12.16 -5.49 -14.64
CA LEU A 187 -11.80 -6.33 -15.79
C LEU A 187 -12.25 -7.77 -15.58
N ILE A 188 -11.96 -8.35 -14.40
CA ILE A 188 -12.30 -9.73 -14.09
C ILE A 188 -13.80 -9.93 -13.96
N GLU A 189 -14.51 -8.95 -13.40
CA GLU A 189 -15.98 -8.96 -13.35
C GLU A 189 -16.60 -8.95 -14.75
N ALA A 190 -16.08 -8.14 -15.67
CA ALA A 190 -16.51 -8.12 -17.07
C ALA A 190 -16.25 -9.48 -17.76
N MET A 191 -15.08 -10.09 -17.52
CA MET A 191 -14.74 -11.39 -18.07
C MET A 191 -15.61 -12.52 -17.49
N ALA A 192 -15.91 -12.49 -16.19
CA ALA A 192 -16.74 -13.51 -15.53
C ALA A 192 -18.23 -13.39 -15.89
N SER A 193 -18.74 -12.18 -16.12
CA SER A 193 -20.12 -11.93 -16.52
C SER A 193 -20.42 -12.32 -17.98
N SER A 194 -19.38 -12.45 -18.81
CA SER A 194 -19.46 -12.94 -20.20
C SER A 194 -20.02 -14.37 -20.34
N GLY A 195 -20.15 -15.11 -19.22
CA GLY A 195 -20.73 -16.47 -19.17
C GLY A 195 -22.05 -16.60 -18.40
N LYS A 196 -22.64 -15.51 -17.89
CA LYS A 196 -23.94 -15.55 -17.18
C LYS A 196 -25.02 -14.86 -18.03
N PRO A 197 -26.14 -15.53 -18.38
CA PRO A 197 -27.27 -14.83 -18.96
C PRO A 197 -27.78 -13.80 -17.96
N THR A 198 -28.02 -12.59 -18.44
CA THR A 198 -28.54 -11.45 -17.70
C THR A 198 -29.92 -11.77 -17.11
N GLY A 199 -29.93 -12.34 -15.91
CA GLY A 199 -31.14 -12.65 -15.14
C GLY A 199 -31.29 -11.71 -13.94
N SER A 200 -32.31 -10.85 -14.02
CA SER A 200 -32.96 -10.12 -12.92
C SER A 200 -32.09 -9.21 -12.04
N ARG A 201 -31.74 -8.02 -12.55
CA ARG A 201 -31.91 -6.83 -11.70
C ARG A 201 -33.41 -6.58 -11.62
N GLY A 202 -34.01 -6.90 -10.47
CA GLY A 202 -35.39 -6.57 -10.17
C GLY A 202 -35.61 -5.06 -10.33
N LEU A 203 -36.24 -4.67 -11.44
CA LEU A 203 -37.03 -3.44 -11.46
C LEU A 203 -38.12 -3.65 -10.41
N ALA A 204 -37.97 -3.01 -9.26
CA ALA A 204 -39.06 -2.82 -8.32
C ALA A 204 -40.21 -2.16 -9.10
N GLN A 205 -41.22 -2.97 -9.43
CA GLN A 205 -42.49 -2.48 -9.91
C GLN A 205 -43.12 -1.70 -8.75
N MET A 206 -43.07 -0.37 -8.83
CA MET A 206 -43.96 0.51 -8.07
C MET A 206 -45.38 0.31 -8.62
N ASN A 207 -46.05 -0.74 -8.13
CA ASN A 207 -47.49 -0.88 -8.19
C ASN A 207 -48.07 -0.21 -6.94
N HIS A 208 -48.52 1.04 -7.06
CA HIS A 208 -49.58 1.55 -6.19
C HIS A 208 -50.84 1.73 -7.03
N LYS A 209 -51.69 0.70 -7.01
CA LYS A 209 -53.13 0.87 -7.26
C LYS A 209 -53.71 1.63 -6.07
N GLY A 210 -54.59 2.59 -6.39
CA GLY A 210 -55.14 3.56 -5.46
C GLY A 210 -56.16 2.99 -4.48
N GLU A 211 -56.56 3.86 -3.57
CA GLU A 211 -57.79 3.74 -2.82
C GLU A 211 -58.43 5.13 -2.71
N ALA A 212 -59.73 5.13 -2.96
CA ALA A 212 -60.58 6.28 -3.12
C ALA A 212 -60.97 6.92 -1.76
N ASP A 213 -61.55 8.12 -1.90
CA ASP A 213 -62.64 8.65 -1.08
C ASP A 213 -62.28 9.41 0.21
N ARG A 214 -62.48 10.74 0.18
CA ARG A 214 -63.45 11.48 1.02
C ARG A 214 -63.25 13.00 0.96
N SER A 215 -64.38 13.68 0.72
CA SER A 215 -64.74 15.09 0.97
C SER A 215 -64.43 16.12 -0.12
#